data_AF-A0A930XT10-F1
#
_entry.id   AF-A0A930XT10-F1
#
_cell.length_a   1.000
_cell.length_b   1.000
_cell.length_c   1.000
_cell.angle_alpha   90.00
_cell.angle_beta   90.00
_cell.angle_gamma   90.00
#
_symmetry.space_group_name_H-M   'P 1'
#
loop_
_entity.id
_entity.type
_entity.pdbx_description
1 polymer ?
#
loop_
_entity_poly.entity_id
_entity_poly.type
_entity_poly.pdbx_seq_one_letter_code
_entity_poly.pdbx_strand_id
1 'polypeptide(L)'
;MAIWVYRLAALLSPQHVQVRLILGQLHQENQSWNAAETCFHQVLNLEPRHYQATCQLGILANAQQKYAEALPYLSITQAENPPCQGAEQAMYVRHYRDALHNQSLPKDTPRILVLRHPYCQTNFYQIVLDWAKLNCPEILYHFELRILPCETHTWPEVSLHIPWLQDPVQQWSTKAYAKAQAIAEQCRSRNIPIINPVDKLLNATKLAGSCRIAQAGLRTPKMVAITNLSQFKQDLGNLKLPLFIREDWGHGGKITQLDTEDEVSTLTLEGFVRPIAVERVDAQSKDGLYRKYRYIVAGQRGISHHLMITPNWITRGEDRLFTEETRAEELAYIQAPDPNHSRFQAALEKLELDFVAFDYGYDKNGDVIVWEANPFPFIHFSGPDGLLLYRQTAIHRTLAAMLALYLERAGLAVPEPIRVLLSEDPSTIQSELDQLQRP
;
A
#
# COMPACT_ATOMS: atom_id res chain seq x y z
N MET A 1 -24.28 -6.18 -22.91
CA MET A 1 -25.38 -7.10 -22.52
C MET A 1 -26.04 -6.65 -21.22
N ALA A 2 -25.30 -6.37 -20.14
CA ALA A 2 -25.86 -5.93 -18.85
C ALA A 2 -26.76 -4.67 -18.91
N ILE A 3 -26.33 -3.59 -19.56
CA ILE A 3 -27.13 -2.34 -19.66
C ILE A 3 -28.51 -2.58 -20.29
N TRP A 4 -28.60 -3.43 -21.32
CA TRP A 4 -29.88 -3.76 -21.96
C TRP A 4 -30.84 -4.47 -21.03
N VAL A 5 -30.34 -5.43 -20.23
CA VAL A 5 -31.14 -6.15 -19.22
C VAL A 5 -31.66 -5.19 -18.15
N TYR A 6 -30.80 -4.30 -17.63
CA TYR A 6 -31.20 -3.34 -16.61
C TYR A 6 -32.11 -2.23 -17.15
N ARG A 7 -32.00 -1.84 -18.43
CA ARG A 7 -32.98 -0.96 -19.08
C ARG A 7 -34.35 -1.60 -19.17
N LEU A 8 -34.41 -2.88 -19.54
CA LEU A 8 -35.65 -3.63 -19.65
C LEU A 8 -36.28 -3.84 -18.26
N ALA A 9 -35.46 -4.14 -17.24
CA ALA A 9 -35.90 -4.20 -15.85
C ALA A 9 -36.43 -2.84 -15.33
N ALA A 10 -35.78 -1.73 -15.68
CA ALA A 10 -36.25 -0.39 -15.31
C ALA A 10 -37.56 0.02 -16.00
N LEU A 11 -37.86 -0.55 -17.18
CA LEU A 11 -39.15 -0.38 -17.86
C LEU A 11 -40.26 -1.22 -17.22
N LEU A 12 -39.95 -2.46 -16.83
CA LEU A 12 -40.90 -3.37 -16.17
C LEU A 12 -41.17 -2.98 -14.72
N SER A 13 -40.24 -2.28 -14.06
CA SER A 13 -40.40 -1.81 -12.68
C SER A 13 -39.93 -0.36 -12.54
N PRO A 14 -40.72 0.62 -13.03
CA PRO A 14 -40.30 2.02 -13.13
C PRO A 14 -40.00 2.70 -11.79
N GLN A 15 -40.56 2.21 -10.70
CA GLN A 15 -40.38 2.76 -9.36
C GLN A 15 -39.30 2.02 -8.55
N HIS A 16 -38.65 1.00 -9.13
CA HIS A 16 -37.65 0.21 -8.41
C HIS A 16 -36.30 0.96 -8.37
N VAL A 17 -36.03 1.59 -7.24
CA VAL A 17 -34.87 2.47 -7.03
C VAL A 17 -33.53 1.76 -7.28
N GLN A 18 -33.33 0.56 -6.71
CA GLN A 18 -32.07 -0.18 -6.87
C GLN A 18 -31.72 -0.50 -8.33
N VAL A 19 -32.71 -0.80 -9.17
CA VAL A 19 -32.49 -1.13 -10.60
C VAL A 19 -31.98 0.09 -11.36
N ARG A 20 -32.52 1.29 -11.04
CA ARG A 20 -32.07 2.56 -11.63
C ARG A 20 -30.69 2.97 -11.14
N LEU A 21 -30.39 2.73 -9.86
CA LEU A 21 -29.09 2.99 -9.27
C LEU A 21 -27.99 2.15 -9.94
N ILE A 22 -28.21 0.84 -10.09
CA ILE A 22 -27.28 -0.07 -10.77
C ILE A 22 -27.14 0.32 -12.25
N LEU A 23 -28.23 0.71 -12.92
CA LEU A 23 -28.16 1.18 -14.31
C LEU A 23 -27.31 2.45 -14.46
N GLY A 24 -27.40 3.38 -13.50
CA GLY A 24 -26.55 4.57 -13.44
C GLY A 24 -25.07 4.23 -13.26
N GLN A 25 -24.76 3.29 -12.36
CA GLN A 25 -23.39 2.80 -12.14
C GLN A 25 -22.81 2.11 -13.39
N LEU A 26 -23.59 1.27 -14.07
CA LEU A 26 -23.18 0.64 -15.32
C LEU A 26 -22.92 1.67 -16.43
N HIS A 27 -23.70 2.75 -16.47
CA HIS A 27 -23.45 3.87 -17.39
C HIS A 27 -22.19 4.64 -17.02
N GLN A 28 -21.90 4.83 -15.73
CA GLN A 28 -20.67 5.47 -15.23
C GLN A 28 -19.43 4.64 -15.56
N GLU A 29 -19.47 3.33 -15.37
CA GLU A 29 -18.38 2.41 -15.74
C GLU A 29 -18.07 2.44 -17.25
N ASN A 30 -19.10 2.67 -18.06
CA ASN A 30 -19.00 2.80 -19.51
C ASN A 30 -18.79 4.26 -19.97
N GLN A 31 -18.43 5.17 -19.07
CA GLN A 31 -18.17 6.60 -19.33
C GLN A 31 -19.32 7.34 -20.03
N SER A 32 -20.54 6.83 -19.90
CA SER A 32 -21.76 7.40 -20.49
C SER A 32 -22.37 8.40 -19.50
N TRP A 33 -21.69 9.51 -19.28
CA TRP A 33 -21.90 10.40 -18.13
C TRP A 33 -23.33 10.97 -18.04
N ASN A 34 -23.86 11.54 -19.13
CA ASN A 34 -25.21 12.11 -19.14
C ASN A 34 -26.30 11.05 -18.84
N ALA A 35 -26.08 9.81 -19.28
CA ALA A 35 -27.00 8.70 -19.02
C ALA A 35 -26.94 8.25 -17.56
N ALA A 36 -25.75 8.24 -16.96
CA ALA A 36 -25.55 7.98 -15.53
C ALA A 36 -26.24 9.05 -14.68
N GLU A 37 -26.03 10.33 -15.02
CA GLU A 37 -26.64 11.50 -14.36
C GLU A 37 -28.16 11.40 -14.35
N THR A 38 -28.74 11.10 -15.51
CA THR A 38 -30.19 10.92 -15.67
C THR A 38 -30.71 9.80 -14.77
N CYS A 39 -30.01 8.67 -14.68
CA CYS A 39 -30.41 7.55 -13.82
C CYS A 39 -30.37 7.93 -12.33
N PHE A 40 -29.35 8.65 -11.89
CA PHE A 40 -29.24 9.06 -10.49
C PHE A 40 -30.25 10.16 -10.12
N HIS A 41 -30.53 11.12 -11.00
CA HIS A 41 -31.65 12.05 -10.80
C HIS A 41 -33.01 11.35 -10.75
N GLN A 42 -33.22 10.31 -11.55
CA GLN A 42 -34.44 9.51 -11.46
C GLN A 42 -34.55 8.79 -10.12
N VAL A 43 -33.45 8.33 -9.54
CA VAL A 43 -33.44 7.80 -8.17
C VAL A 43 -33.83 8.88 -7.16
N LEU A 44 -33.26 10.09 -7.26
CA LEU A 44 -33.61 11.20 -6.37
C LEU A 44 -35.04 11.72 -6.55
N ASN A 45 -35.63 11.58 -7.74
CA ASN A 45 -37.04 11.92 -7.95
C ASN A 45 -37.98 10.93 -7.25
N LEU A 46 -37.58 9.66 -7.14
CA LEU A 46 -38.34 8.62 -6.44
C LEU A 46 -38.11 8.68 -4.93
N GLU A 47 -36.85 8.90 -4.53
CA GLU A 47 -36.43 9.01 -3.14
C GLU A 47 -35.53 10.25 -2.98
N PRO A 48 -36.11 11.42 -2.65
CA PRO A 48 -35.37 12.70 -2.56
C PRO A 48 -34.22 12.73 -1.55
N ARG A 49 -34.22 11.79 -0.58
CA ARG A 49 -33.14 11.60 0.40
C ARG A 49 -32.31 10.34 0.14
N HIS A 50 -32.30 9.84 -1.10
CA HIS A 50 -31.55 8.64 -1.46
C HIS A 50 -30.04 8.92 -1.54
N TYR A 51 -29.39 8.68 -0.40
CA TYR A 51 -27.99 8.97 -0.15
C TYR A 51 -27.04 8.51 -1.26
N GLN A 52 -27.11 7.24 -1.67
CA GLN A 52 -26.17 6.67 -2.63
C GLN A 52 -26.28 7.33 -4.01
N ALA A 53 -27.46 7.83 -4.41
CA ALA A 53 -27.65 8.48 -5.70
C ALA A 53 -27.11 9.92 -5.68
N THR A 54 -27.33 10.64 -4.57
CA THR A 54 -26.70 11.94 -4.29
C THR A 54 -25.18 11.85 -4.35
N CYS A 55 -24.59 10.81 -3.74
CA CYS A 55 -23.15 10.57 -3.80
C CYS A 55 -22.66 10.32 -5.23
N GLN A 56 -23.34 9.46 -6.00
CA GLN A 56 -22.92 9.16 -7.36
C GLN A 56 -22.99 10.38 -8.28
N LEU A 57 -23.95 11.30 -8.09
CA LEU A 57 -23.98 12.58 -8.78
C LEU A 57 -22.77 13.47 -8.43
N GLY A 58 -22.36 13.50 -7.16
CA GLY A 58 -21.15 14.22 -6.74
C GLY A 58 -19.87 13.66 -7.39
N ILE A 59 -19.72 12.33 -7.47
CA ILE A 59 -18.59 11.68 -8.19
C ILE A 59 -18.61 12.06 -9.66
N LEU A 60 -19.79 11.99 -10.27
CA LEU A 60 -19.98 12.21 -11.69
C LEU A 60 -19.63 13.67 -12.06
N ALA A 61 -20.07 14.63 -11.25
CA ALA A 61 -19.71 16.04 -11.39
C ALA A 61 -18.19 16.27 -11.18
N ASN A 62 -17.57 15.60 -10.21
CA ASN A 62 -16.12 15.67 -9.97
C ASN A 62 -15.30 15.08 -11.12
N ALA A 63 -15.71 13.93 -11.66
CA ALA A 63 -15.08 13.31 -12.83
C ALA A 63 -15.17 14.20 -14.09
N GLN A 64 -16.21 15.05 -14.16
CA GLN A 64 -16.39 16.06 -15.20
C GLN A 64 -15.76 17.42 -14.86
N GLN A 65 -15.03 17.55 -13.74
CA GLN A 65 -14.45 18.80 -13.25
C GLN A 65 -15.47 19.93 -12.97
N LYS A 66 -16.75 19.59 -12.77
CA LYS A 66 -17.84 20.52 -12.44
C LYS A 66 -17.97 20.69 -10.92
N TYR A 67 -16.95 21.26 -10.31
CA TYR A 67 -16.82 21.30 -8.85
C TYR A 67 -17.94 22.11 -8.16
N ALA A 68 -18.42 23.19 -8.79
CA ALA A 68 -19.51 24.02 -8.26
C ALA A 68 -20.85 23.25 -8.15
N GLU A 69 -21.10 22.35 -9.09
CA GLU A 69 -22.31 21.51 -9.12
C GLU A 69 -22.21 20.33 -8.14
N ALA A 70 -20.98 19.90 -7.79
CA ALA A 70 -20.76 18.84 -6.80
C ALA A 70 -21.02 19.30 -5.35
N LEU A 71 -20.86 20.59 -5.06
CA LEU A 71 -20.92 21.17 -3.70
C LEU A 71 -22.23 20.89 -2.93
N PRO A 72 -23.44 21.04 -3.51
CA PRO A 72 -24.70 20.80 -2.80
C PRO A 72 -24.88 19.32 -2.48
N TYR A 73 -24.51 18.42 -3.41
CA TYR A 73 -24.66 16.98 -3.22
C TYR A 73 -23.69 16.42 -2.17
N LEU A 74 -22.45 16.93 -2.13
CA LEU A 74 -21.43 16.48 -1.19
C LEU A 74 -21.62 17.04 0.23
N SER A 75 -22.21 18.24 0.39
CA SER A 75 -22.50 18.82 1.71
C SER A 75 -23.67 18.16 2.43
N ILE A 76 -24.73 17.75 1.71
CA ILE A 76 -25.88 17.01 2.29
C ILE A 76 -25.44 15.68 2.92
N THR A 77 -24.43 15.04 2.34
CA THR A 77 -23.91 13.75 2.83
C THR A 77 -23.13 13.85 4.15
N GLN A 78 -22.76 15.06 4.59
CA GLN A 78 -22.13 15.31 5.89
C GLN A 78 -23.15 15.47 7.03
N ALA A 79 -24.41 15.82 6.71
CA ALA A 79 -25.41 16.25 7.69
C ALA A 79 -26.40 15.14 8.09
N GLU A 80 -26.70 14.18 7.21
CA GLU A 80 -27.62 13.07 7.49
C GLU A 80 -26.85 11.75 7.63
N ASN A 81 -26.83 11.20 8.84
CA ASN A 81 -26.02 10.05 9.26
C ASN A 81 -26.91 8.79 9.37
N PRO A 82 -26.95 7.88 8.37
CA PRO A 82 -27.47 6.53 8.58
C PRO A 82 -26.35 5.46 8.68
N PRO A 83 -26.48 4.43 9.53
CA PRO A 83 -25.37 3.59 10.00
C PRO A 83 -24.90 2.49 9.03
N CYS A 84 -25.30 2.51 7.76
CA CYS A 84 -25.09 1.39 6.85
C CYS A 84 -24.55 1.85 5.48
N GLN A 85 -23.33 2.42 5.41
CA GLN A 85 -22.52 2.55 4.16
C GLN A 85 -21.09 3.14 4.34
N GLY A 86 -20.47 3.07 5.53
CA GLY A 86 -19.32 3.93 5.91
C GLY A 86 -18.04 3.93 5.05
N ALA A 87 -17.73 2.87 4.28
CA ALA A 87 -16.50 2.79 3.48
C ALA A 87 -16.56 3.63 2.18
N GLU A 88 -17.70 3.61 1.48
CA GLU A 88 -17.90 4.43 0.27
C GLU A 88 -18.01 5.91 0.65
N GLN A 89 -18.68 6.23 1.76
CA GLN A 89 -18.82 7.60 2.28
C GLN A 89 -17.47 8.23 2.66
N ALA A 90 -16.63 7.48 3.38
CA ALA A 90 -15.29 7.93 3.76
C ALA A 90 -14.40 8.20 2.54
N MET A 91 -14.55 7.40 1.49
CA MET A 91 -13.87 7.57 0.21
C MET A 91 -14.30 8.88 -0.50
N TYR A 92 -15.59 9.18 -0.59
CA TYR A 92 -16.08 10.40 -1.27
C TYR A 92 -15.67 11.69 -0.56
N VAL A 93 -15.81 11.71 0.77
CA VAL A 93 -15.34 12.83 1.59
C VAL A 93 -13.83 13.06 1.37
N ARG A 94 -13.06 11.99 1.17
CA ARG A 94 -11.62 12.09 0.94
C ARG A 94 -11.27 12.68 -0.42
N HIS A 95 -11.91 12.23 -1.49
CA HIS A 95 -11.69 12.80 -2.81
C HIS A 95 -11.98 14.30 -2.85
N TYR A 96 -13.04 14.71 -2.16
CA TYR A 96 -13.37 16.12 -2.01
C TYR A 96 -12.33 16.88 -1.20
N ARG A 97 -11.82 16.31 -0.09
CA ARG A 97 -10.73 16.91 0.71
C ARG A 97 -9.46 17.05 -0.11
N ASP A 98 -9.09 16.05 -0.91
CA ASP A 98 -7.93 16.10 -1.80
C ASP A 98 -8.10 17.22 -2.84
N ALA A 99 -9.30 17.38 -3.42
CA ALA A 99 -9.59 18.47 -4.36
C ALA A 99 -9.53 19.86 -3.71
N LEU A 100 -10.12 20.03 -2.52
CA LEU A 100 -10.05 21.28 -1.76
C LEU A 100 -8.62 21.63 -1.34
N HIS A 101 -7.86 20.63 -0.90
CA HIS A 101 -6.43 20.77 -0.61
C HIS A 101 -5.69 21.26 -1.84
N ASN A 102 -5.88 20.63 -2.99
CA ASN A 102 -5.23 21.05 -4.24
C ASN A 102 -5.59 22.48 -4.65
N GLN A 103 -6.83 22.93 -4.39
CA GLN A 103 -7.25 24.31 -4.69
C GLN A 103 -6.60 25.35 -3.79
N SER A 104 -6.21 24.99 -2.56
CA SER A 104 -5.54 25.90 -1.63
C SER A 104 -4.02 25.98 -1.84
N LEU A 105 -3.46 25.15 -2.73
CA LEU A 105 -2.03 25.10 -2.94
C LEU A 105 -1.48 26.38 -3.62
N PRO A 106 -0.36 26.96 -3.14
CA PRO A 106 0.24 28.16 -3.73
C PRO A 106 0.73 27.91 -5.16
N LYS A 107 0.48 28.83 -6.10
CA LYS A 107 0.76 28.62 -7.54
C LYS A 107 2.24 28.37 -7.87
N ASP A 108 3.15 29.08 -7.20
CA ASP A 108 4.58 29.11 -7.55
C ASP A 108 5.43 28.23 -6.62
N THR A 109 5.01 26.97 -6.45
CA THR A 109 5.66 26.04 -5.52
C THR A 109 5.83 24.67 -6.17
N PRO A 110 7.03 24.05 -6.12
CA PRO A 110 7.26 22.73 -6.70
C PRO A 110 6.28 21.69 -6.14
N ARG A 111 5.73 20.86 -7.01
CA ARG A 111 4.72 19.86 -6.63
C ARG A 111 5.27 18.44 -6.57
N ILE A 112 4.99 17.78 -5.45
CA ILE A 112 5.02 16.34 -5.28
C ILE A 112 3.63 15.82 -5.68
N LEU A 113 3.53 15.24 -6.87
CA LEU A 113 2.31 14.61 -7.35
C LEU A 113 2.15 13.23 -6.71
N VAL A 114 1.15 13.10 -5.85
CA VAL A 114 0.75 11.81 -5.26
C VAL A 114 -0.47 11.28 -6.01
N LEU A 115 -0.33 10.09 -6.58
CA LEU A 115 -1.38 9.42 -7.33
C LEU A 115 -2.03 8.31 -6.49
N ARG A 116 -3.36 8.35 -6.38
CA ARG A 116 -4.18 7.42 -5.62
C ARG A 116 -5.18 6.70 -6.52
N HIS A 117 -5.72 5.59 -6.04
CA HIS A 117 -6.82 4.90 -6.69
C HIS A 117 -8.16 5.26 -6.02
N PRO A 118 -9.24 5.49 -6.79
CA PRO A 118 -10.52 5.92 -6.23
C PRO A 118 -11.13 4.89 -5.28
N TYR A 119 -11.05 3.59 -5.59
CA TYR A 119 -11.78 2.53 -4.87
C TYR A 119 -10.88 1.58 -4.06
N CYS A 120 -9.81 1.07 -4.68
CA CYS A 120 -8.83 0.23 -4.00
C CYS A 120 -8.01 1.05 -3.00
N GLN A 121 -8.04 0.64 -1.72
CA GLN A 121 -7.27 1.24 -0.62
C GLN A 121 -7.29 2.78 -0.61
N THR A 122 -8.48 3.35 -0.52
CA THR A 122 -8.73 4.81 -0.61
C THR A 122 -8.01 5.64 0.46
N ASN A 123 -7.59 5.00 1.55
CA ASN A 123 -6.86 5.61 2.65
C ASN A 123 -5.36 5.27 2.64
N PHE A 124 -4.87 4.64 1.57
CA PHE A 124 -3.49 4.19 1.50
C PHE A 124 -2.53 5.36 1.74
N TYR A 125 -1.68 5.20 2.75
CA TYR A 125 -0.70 6.18 3.21
C TYR A 125 -1.24 7.55 3.61
N GLN A 126 -2.54 7.66 3.92
CA GLN A 126 -3.06 8.87 4.55
C GLN A 126 -2.32 9.22 5.84
N ILE A 127 -1.88 8.21 6.60
CA ILE A 127 -1.13 8.41 7.83
C ILE A 127 0.10 9.31 7.65
N VAL A 128 0.71 9.31 6.46
CA VAL A 128 1.85 10.17 6.13
C VAL A 128 1.42 11.64 6.09
N LEU A 129 0.29 11.93 5.43
CA LEU A 129 -0.26 13.29 5.36
C LEU A 129 -0.79 13.77 6.69
N ASP A 130 -1.47 12.90 7.44
CA ASP A 130 -2.01 13.24 8.76
C ASP A 130 -0.86 13.51 9.76
N TRP A 131 0.21 12.71 9.70
CA TRP A 131 1.41 12.95 10.50
C TRP A 131 2.10 14.26 10.11
N ALA A 132 2.27 14.52 8.81
CA ALA A 132 2.85 15.77 8.33
C ALA A 132 2.00 16.99 8.75
N LYS A 133 0.67 16.89 8.68
CA LYS A 133 -0.24 17.97 9.12
C LYS A 133 -0.02 18.39 10.57
N LEU A 134 0.26 17.43 11.44
CA LEU A 134 0.42 17.70 12.87
C LEU A 134 1.83 18.17 13.24
N ASN A 135 2.85 17.72 12.51
CA ASN A 135 4.25 17.86 12.92
C ASN A 135 5.11 18.74 12.00
N CYS A 136 4.70 18.92 10.74
CA CYS A 136 5.38 19.76 9.74
C CYS A 136 4.40 20.23 8.64
N PRO A 137 3.31 20.96 9.00
CA PRO A 137 2.23 21.30 8.08
C PRO A 137 2.69 22.06 6.83
N GLU A 138 3.81 22.76 6.90
CA GLU A 138 4.40 23.51 5.79
C GLU A 138 4.74 22.63 4.58
N ILE A 139 5.08 21.35 4.78
CA ILE A 139 5.44 20.50 3.64
C ILE A 139 4.22 20.12 2.81
N LEU A 140 3.00 20.18 3.39
CA LEU A 140 1.78 19.80 2.70
C LEU A 140 1.45 20.71 1.51
N TYR A 141 2.00 21.93 1.48
CA TYR A 141 1.87 22.85 0.33
C TYR A 141 2.57 22.35 -0.94
N HIS A 142 3.40 21.30 -0.83
CA HIS A 142 4.02 20.63 -1.96
C HIS A 142 3.22 19.42 -2.45
N PHE A 143 2.34 18.84 -1.64
CA PHE A 143 1.65 17.59 -1.99
C PHE A 143 0.38 17.87 -2.81
N GLU A 144 0.40 17.50 -4.09
CA GLU A 144 -0.78 17.54 -4.96
C GLU A 144 -1.38 16.14 -5.10
N LEU A 145 -2.62 15.96 -4.65
CA LEU A 145 -3.28 14.66 -4.52
C LEU A 145 -4.21 14.41 -5.70
N ARG A 146 -3.90 13.44 -6.56
CA ARG A 146 -4.71 13.12 -7.75
C ARG A 146 -5.22 11.68 -7.70
N ILE A 147 -6.42 11.49 -8.22
CA ILE A 147 -7.11 10.20 -8.25
C ILE A 147 -7.18 9.69 -9.68
N LEU A 148 -6.94 8.40 -9.90
CA LEU A 148 -7.07 7.78 -11.22
C LEU A 148 -8.52 7.66 -11.69
N PRO A 149 -8.84 7.92 -12.98
CA PRO A 149 -7.98 8.56 -13.98
C PRO A 149 -7.87 10.07 -13.73
N CYS A 150 -6.70 10.64 -14.00
CA CYS A 150 -6.51 12.09 -14.04
C CYS A 150 -5.73 12.48 -15.31
N GLU A 151 -6.01 13.68 -15.81
CA GLU A 151 -5.29 14.26 -16.94
C GLU A 151 -4.09 15.06 -16.45
N THR A 152 -3.02 15.03 -17.24
CA THR A 152 -1.68 15.51 -16.84
C THR A 152 -1.26 16.83 -17.48
N HIS A 153 -1.98 17.25 -18.53
CA HIS A 153 -1.66 18.45 -19.30
C HIS A 153 -1.95 19.75 -18.54
N THR A 154 -2.65 19.66 -17.40
CA THR A 154 -2.97 20.78 -16.52
C THR A 154 -2.05 20.88 -15.30
N TRP A 155 -1.04 20.00 -15.20
CA TRP A 155 -0.20 19.98 -14.01
C TRP A 155 0.77 21.16 -14.01
N PRO A 156 0.90 21.87 -12.86
CA PRO A 156 1.96 22.85 -12.65
C PRO A 156 3.34 22.15 -12.67
N GLU A 157 4.42 22.86 -12.31
CA GLU A 157 5.77 22.29 -12.24
C GLU A 157 5.87 21.17 -11.18
N VAL A 158 5.57 19.94 -11.61
CA VAL A 158 5.74 18.72 -10.82
C VAL A 158 7.23 18.42 -10.75
N SER A 159 7.77 18.33 -9.54
CA SER A 159 9.17 17.98 -9.27
C SER A 159 9.36 16.53 -8.83
N LEU A 160 8.29 15.84 -8.43
CA LEU A 160 8.32 14.42 -8.06
C LEU A 160 6.97 13.75 -8.30
N HIS A 161 6.96 12.50 -8.75
CA HIS A 161 5.76 11.67 -8.81
C HIS A 161 5.84 10.48 -7.84
N ILE A 162 4.75 10.22 -7.13
CA ILE A 162 4.63 9.13 -6.16
C ILE A 162 3.30 8.37 -6.40
N PRO A 163 3.33 7.17 -6.97
CA PRO A 163 2.15 6.33 -7.11
C PRO A 163 1.86 5.58 -5.81
N TRP A 164 0.98 6.12 -4.96
CA TRP A 164 0.43 5.40 -3.80
C TRP A 164 -0.63 4.38 -4.24
N LEU A 165 -0.14 3.32 -4.88
CA LEU A 165 -0.93 2.22 -5.42
C LEU A 165 -0.31 0.91 -4.93
N GLN A 166 -1.04 0.12 -4.13
CA GLN A 166 -0.53 -1.13 -3.58
C GLN A 166 0.04 -2.06 -4.65
N ASP A 167 1.17 -2.68 -4.34
CA ASP A 167 1.92 -3.56 -5.21
C ASP A 167 1.37 -5.00 -5.31
N PRO A 168 1.65 -5.68 -6.44
CA PRO A 168 1.78 -5.07 -7.76
C PRO A 168 0.38 -4.65 -8.26
N VAL A 169 0.28 -3.47 -8.86
CA VAL A 169 -1.00 -2.90 -9.34
C VAL A 169 -1.72 -3.86 -10.31
N GLN A 170 -0.94 -4.58 -11.14
CA GLN A 170 -1.42 -5.57 -12.10
C GLN A 170 -2.18 -6.73 -11.45
N GLN A 171 -1.96 -7.01 -10.17
CA GLN A 171 -2.68 -8.06 -9.46
C GLN A 171 -4.16 -7.74 -9.33
N TRP A 172 -4.50 -6.50 -8.98
CA TRP A 172 -5.86 -6.10 -8.68
C TRP A 172 -6.51 -5.25 -9.78
N SER A 173 -5.74 -4.59 -10.65
CA SER A 173 -6.29 -3.86 -11.81
C SER A 173 -5.28 -3.59 -12.92
N THR A 174 -5.40 -4.31 -14.03
CA THR A 174 -4.64 -4.03 -15.27
C THR A 174 -4.98 -2.65 -15.87
N LYS A 175 -6.22 -2.18 -15.69
CA LYS A 175 -6.66 -0.85 -16.13
C LYS A 175 -6.00 0.27 -15.31
N ALA A 176 -5.93 0.11 -13.99
CA ALA A 176 -5.26 1.08 -13.13
C ALA A 176 -3.76 1.12 -13.41
N TYR A 177 -3.15 -0.06 -13.60
CA TYR A 177 -1.75 -0.18 -14.02
C TYR A 177 -1.48 0.58 -15.32
N ALA A 178 -2.24 0.33 -16.38
CA ALA A 178 -2.04 1.00 -17.67
C ALA A 178 -2.14 2.54 -17.56
N LYS A 179 -3.10 3.04 -16.77
CA LYS A 179 -3.27 4.48 -16.53
C LYS A 179 -2.13 5.09 -15.70
N ALA A 180 -1.71 4.41 -14.63
CA ALA A 180 -0.57 4.83 -13.82
C ALA A 180 0.73 4.81 -14.62
N GLN A 181 0.91 3.81 -15.50
CA GLN A 181 2.06 3.71 -16.39
C GLN A 181 2.08 4.84 -17.42
N ALA A 182 0.93 5.24 -17.97
CA ALA A 182 0.85 6.38 -18.88
C ALA A 182 1.27 7.70 -18.19
N ILE A 183 0.90 7.89 -16.92
CA ILE A 183 1.36 9.02 -16.11
C ILE A 183 2.89 8.94 -15.89
N ALA A 184 3.38 7.77 -15.48
CA ALA A 184 4.80 7.56 -15.24
C ALA A 184 5.66 7.87 -16.48
N GLU A 185 5.20 7.48 -17.67
CA GLU A 185 5.90 7.77 -18.93
C GLU A 185 5.97 9.27 -19.25
N GLN A 186 4.91 10.01 -18.92
CA GLN A 186 4.91 11.45 -19.09
C GLN A 186 5.80 12.17 -18.07
N CYS A 187 5.89 11.65 -16.83
CA CYS A 187 6.87 12.12 -15.87
C CYS A 187 8.30 11.89 -16.39
N ARG A 188 8.59 10.68 -16.92
CA ARG A 188 9.91 10.35 -17.50
C ARG A 188 10.29 11.25 -18.66
N SER A 189 9.36 11.53 -19.59
CA SER A 189 9.65 12.42 -20.74
C SER A 189 9.96 13.87 -20.34
N ARG A 190 9.59 14.26 -19.11
CA ARG A 190 9.89 15.56 -18.50
C ARG A 190 11.03 15.50 -17.48
N ASN A 191 11.74 14.38 -17.36
CA ASN A 191 12.78 14.12 -16.35
C ASN A 191 12.30 14.29 -14.90
N ILE A 192 11.02 14.02 -14.65
CA ILE A 192 10.45 14.05 -13.30
C ILE A 192 10.76 12.70 -12.62
N PRO A 193 11.44 12.69 -11.46
CA PRO A 193 11.70 11.47 -10.71
C PRO A 193 10.41 10.81 -10.25
N ILE A 194 10.45 9.49 -10.09
CA ILE A 194 9.32 8.68 -9.62
C ILE A 194 9.78 7.79 -8.48
N ILE A 195 9.11 7.84 -7.33
CA ILE A 195 9.35 6.90 -6.24
C ILE A 195 8.62 5.59 -6.55
N ASN A 196 9.31 4.44 -6.45
CA ASN A 196 8.72 3.11 -6.62
C ASN A 196 7.79 3.03 -7.86
N PRO A 197 8.32 3.27 -9.07
CA PRO A 197 7.50 3.33 -10.27
C PRO A 197 6.74 2.01 -10.49
N VAL A 198 5.47 2.11 -10.92
CA VAL A 198 4.52 0.98 -10.90
C VAL A 198 4.96 -0.22 -11.75
N ASP A 199 5.77 0.00 -12.78
CA ASP A 199 6.34 -1.04 -13.64
C ASP A 199 7.50 -1.80 -12.97
N LYS A 200 8.12 -1.21 -11.94
CA LYS A 200 9.18 -1.85 -11.13
C LYS A 200 8.64 -2.61 -9.93
N LEU A 201 7.36 -2.46 -9.55
CA LEU A 201 6.79 -3.18 -8.40
C LEU A 201 6.84 -4.71 -8.56
N LEU A 202 6.82 -5.22 -9.80
CA LEU A 202 7.01 -6.64 -10.06
C LEU A 202 8.42 -7.15 -9.69
N ASN A 203 9.41 -6.26 -9.56
CA ASN A 203 10.74 -6.64 -9.08
C ASN A 203 10.70 -7.09 -7.62
N ALA A 204 9.67 -6.76 -6.85
CA ALA A 204 9.51 -7.14 -5.45
C ALA A 204 8.50 -8.27 -5.22
N THR A 205 8.02 -8.97 -6.27
CA THR A 205 7.21 -10.19 -6.04
C THR A 205 8.05 -11.25 -5.33
N LYS A 206 7.41 -12.28 -4.78
CA LYS A 206 8.14 -13.23 -3.93
C LYS A 206 9.25 -13.94 -4.69
N LEU A 207 8.95 -14.47 -5.87
CA LEU A 207 9.94 -15.13 -6.71
C LEU A 207 10.94 -14.13 -7.30
N ALA A 208 10.45 -13.09 -7.96
CA ALA A 208 11.28 -12.14 -8.70
C ALA A 208 12.16 -11.30 -7.76
N GLY A 209 11.62 -10.90 -6.61
CA GLY A 209 12.29 -10.19 -5.54
C GLY A 209 13.30 -11.06 -4.81
N SER A 210 12.95 -12.32 -4.49
CA SER A 210 13.90 -13.28 -3.93
C SER A 210 15.15 -13.40 -4.80
N CYS A 211 14.99 -13.57 -6.12
CA CYS A 211 16.12 -13.66 -7.04
C CYS A 211 16.99 -12.39 -7.07
N ARG A 212 16.38 -11.19 -7.06
CA ARG A 212 17.11 -9.91 -7.09
C ARG A 212 17.85 -9.64 -5.79
N ILE A 213 17.22 -9.92 -4.66
CA ILE A 213 17.83 -9.80 -3.33
C ILE A 213 19.01 -10.79 -3.21
N ALA A 214 18.88 -12.01 -3.74
CA ALA A 214 19.98 -12.97 -3.79
C ALA A 214 21.20 -12.47 -4.58
N GLN A 215 20.97 -11.71 -5.67
CA GLN A 215 22.06 -11.08 -6.44
C GLN A 215 22.80 -9.99 -5.67
N ALA A 216 22.23 -9.48 -4.57
CA ALA A 216 22.91 -8.57 -3.64
C ALA A 216 23.72 -9.30 -2.55
N GLY A 217 23.80 -10.64 -2.60
CA GLY A 217 24.55 -11.43 -1.62
C GLY A 217 23.80 -11.68 -0.30
N LEU A 218 22.48 -11.50 -0.30
CA LEU A 218 21.60 -11.87 0.81
C LEU A 218 20.98 -13.23 0.53
N ARG A 219 20.90 -14.10 1.54
CA ARG A 219 20.18 -15.37 1.38
C ARG A 219 18.69 -15.10 1.34
N THR A 220 18.00 -15.71 0.39
CA THR A 220 16.54 -15.76 0.30
C THR A 220 16.11 -17.20 0.09
N PRO A 221 14.91 -17.65 0.53
CA PRO A 221 14.44 -18.99 0.22
C PRO A 221 14.48 -19.26 -1.29
N LYS A 222 14.90 -20.47 -1.68
CA LYS A 222 14.80 -20.89 -3.08
C LYS A 222 13.32 -21.01 -3.42
N MET A 223 12.95 -20.48 -4.58
CA MET A 223 11.58 -20.48 -5.05
C MET A 223 11.53 -20.88 -6.51
N VAL A 224 10.47 -21.60 -6.90
CA VAL A 224 10.23 -22.02 -8.28
C VAL A 224 8.76 -21.84 -8.64
N ALA A 225 8.49 -21.34 -9.84
CA ALA A 225 7.14 -21.22 -10.36
C ALA A 225 6.61 -22.59 -10.79
N ILE A 226 5.37 -22.91 -10.41
CA ILE A 226 4.71 -24.16 -10.78
C ILE A 226 3.89 -23.92 -12.05
N THR A 227 4.53 -24.07 -13.21
CA THR A 227 3.88 -23.91 -14.52
C THR A 227 3.25 -25.22 -15.03
N ASN A 228 3.75 -26.36 -14.55
CA ASN A 228 3.21 -27.69 -14.85
C ASN A 228 3.21 -28.53 -13.56
N LEU A 229 2.02 -28.80 -13.02
CA LEU A 229 1.85 -29.54 -11.76
C LEU A 229 2.36 -30.99 -11.87
N SER A 230 2.10 -31.67 -12.99
CA SER A 230 2.52 -33.06 -13.18
C SER A 230 4.05 -33.19 -13.19
N GLN A 231 4.74 -32.25 -13.83
CA GLN A 231 6.20 -32.20 -13.80
C GLN A 231 6.71 -31.86 -12.40
N PHE A 232 6.14 -30.83 -11.77
CA PHE A 232 6.53 -30.43 -10.41
C PHE A 232 6.38 -31.56 -9.39
N LYS A 233 5.35 -32.40 -9.49
CA LYS A 233 5.18 -33.57 -8.61
C LYS A 233 6.29 -34.62 -8.77
N GLN A 234 7.01 -34.63 -9.89
CA GLN A 234 8.09 -35.59 -10.16
C GLN A 234 9.46 -35.08 -9.70
N ASP A 235 9.71 -33.77 -9.79
CA ASP A 235 11.04 -33.18 -9.57
C ASP A 235 11.10 -32.09 -8.49
N LEU A 236 9.95 -31.67 -7.95
CA LEU A 236 9.79 -30.57 -7.00
C LEU A 236 10.44 -29.25 -7.46
N GLY A 237 10.64 -29.07 -8.76
CA GLY A 237 11.44 -27.98 -9.33
C GLY A 237 12.86 -27.92 -8.76
N ASN A 238 13.46 -29.07 -8.44
CA ASN A 238 14.77 -29.21 -7.78
C ASN A 238 14.83 -28.64 -6.35
N LEU A 239 13.68 -28.43 -5.70
CA LEU A 239 13.62 -28.18 -4.27
C LEU A 239 13.66 -29.50 -3.48
N LYS A 240 13.76 -29.39 -2.15
CA LYS A 240 13.70 -30.53 -1.23
C LYS A 240 12.55 -30.33 -0.27
N LEU A 241 11.91 -31.43 0.12
CA LEU A 241 11.02 -31.43 1.26
C LEU A 241 11.81 -31.20 2.56
N PRO A 242 11.23 -30.52 3.55
CA PRO A 242 9.92 -29.88 3.52
C PRO A 242 9.92 -28.55 2.73
N LEU A 243 8.80 -28.25 2.07
CA LEU A 243 8.57 -27.02 1.31
C LEU A 243 7.11 -26.57 1.43
N PHE A 244 6.76 -25.41 0.88
CA PHE A 244 5.37 -24.98 0.85
C PHE A 244 5.02 -24.24 -0.44
N ILE A 245 3.73 -24.30 -0.81
CA ILE A 245 3.16 -23.64 -1.97
C ILE A 245 2.45 -22.37 -1.51
N ARG A 246 2.67 -21.25 -2.22
CA ARG A 246 1.97 -19.98 -2.00
C ARG A 246 1.78 -19.23 -3.32
N GLU A 247 0.98 -18.16 -3.31
CA GLU A 247 0.91 -17.23 -4.43
C GLU A 247 2.14 -16.33 -4.51
N ASP A 248 2.65 -16.14 -5.73
CA ASP A 248 3.75 -15.19 -6.00
C ASP A 248 3.33 -13.74 -5.65
N TRP A 249 2.10 -13.35 -6.03
CA TRP A 249 1.63 -11.97 -5.89
C TRP A 249 0.68 -11.80 -4.71
N GLY A 250 0.71 -10.62 -4.09
CA GLY A 250 -0.18 -10.20 -3.00
C GLY A 250 0.19 -10.73 -1.63
N HIS A 251 -0.64 -10.40 -0.63
CA HIS A 251 -0.36 -10.66 0.77
C HIS A 251 -1.44 -11.54 1.43
N GLY A 252 -1.07 -12.28 2.47
CA GLY A 252 -2.02 -13.04 3.31
C GLY A 252 -2.69 -14.26 2.64
N GLY A 253 -2.23 -14.66 1.45
CA GLY A 253 -2.83 -15.77 0.69
C GLY A 253 -2.69 -17.15 1.33
N LYS A 254 -3.29 -18.14 0.65
CA LYS A 254 -3.22 -19.56 0.99
C LYS A 254 -1.77 -20.05 1.02
N ILE A 255 -1.45 -20.86 2.02
CA ILE A 255 -0.19 -21.59 2.13
C ILE A 255 -0.54 -23.08 2.24
N THR A 256 0.10 -23.91 1.43
CA THR A 256 -0.02 -25.37 1.49
C THR A 256 1.35 -25.94 1.78
N GLN A 257 1.54 -26.48 2.99
CA GLN A 257 2.78 -27.14 3.39
C GLN A 257 2.86 -28.55 2.80
N LEU A 258 4.07 -28.97 2.44
CA LEU A 258 4.39 -30.30 1.93
C LEU A 258 5.64 -30.79 2.66
N ASP A 259 5.47 -31.79 3.52
CA ASP A 259 6.53 -32.42 4.31
C ASP A 259 6.90 -33.80 3.75
N THR A 260 5.99 -34.45 3.03
CA THR A 260 6.15 -35.83 2.53
C THR A 260 5.81 -35.99 1.05
N GLU A 261 6.34 -37.04 0.42
CA GLU A 261 6.04 -37.38 -0.98
C GLU A 261 4.56 -37.74 -1.21
N ASP A 262 3.87 -38.29 -0.20
CA ASP A 262 2.44 -38.59 -0.29
C ASP A 262 1.59 -37.31 -0.42
N GLU A 263 1.96 -36.25 0.32
CA GLU A 263 1.32 -34.93 0.19
C GLU A 263 1.60 -34.30 -1.18
N VAL A 264 2.81 -34.49 -1.73
CA VAL A 264 3.15 -34.07 -3.10
C VAL A 264 2.27 -34.80 -4.11
N SER A 265 2.08 -36.11 -3.96
CA SER A 265 1.28 -36.92 -4.89
C SER A 265 -0.18 -36.45 -4.96
N THR A 266 -0.73 -36.00 -3.83
CA THR A 266 -2.12 -35.54 -3.69
C THR A 266 -2.30 -34.03 -3.88
N LEU A 267 -1.21 -33.26 -4.03
CA LEU A 267 -1.25 -31.81 -4.20
C LEU A 267 -2.20 -31.37 -5.32
N THR A 268 -3.05 -30.38 -5.01
CA THR A 268 -3.83 -29.63 -6.00
C THR A 268 -3.47 -28.15 -5.94
N LEU A 269 -3.57 -27.47 -7.09
CA LEU A 269 -3.33 -26.02 -7.18
C LEU A 269 -4.64 -25.22 -7.21
N GLU A 270 -5.73 -25.82 -6.72
CA GLU A 270 -7.02 -25.13 -6.65
C GLU A 270 -6.94 -23.92 -5.72
N GLY A 271 -7.38 -22.77 -6.23
CA GLY A 271 -7.31 -21.47 -5.56
C GLY A 271 -6.01 -20.70 -5.74
N PHE A 272 -5.04 -21.23 -6.51
CA PHE A 272 -3.83 -20.50 -6.91
C PHE A 272 -3.95 -19.99 -8.34
N VAL A 273 -3.48 -18.76 -8.59
CA VAL A 273 -3.39 -18.14 -9.93
C VAL A 273 -1.94 -18.15 -10.43
N ARG A 274 -0.97 -17.94 -9.53
CA ARG A 274 0.48 -17.91 -9.79
C ARG A 274 1.23 -18.68 -8.71
N PRO A 275 1.02 -20.00 -8.62
CA PRO A 275 1.60 -20.81 -7.57
C PRO A 275 3.12 -20.88 -7.70
N ILE A 276 3.79 -20.65 -6.58
CA ILE A 276 5.23 -20.88 -6.41
C ILE A 276 5.44 -21.90 -5.29
N ALA A 277 6.41 -22.79 -5.47
CA ALA A 277 6.95 -23.60 -4.40
C ALA A 277 8.14 -22.87 -3.76
N VAL A 278 8.21 -22.94 -2.43
CA VAL A 278 9.16 -22.20 -1.61
C VAL A 278 9.85 -23.16 -0.66
N GLU A 279 11.19 -23.13 -0.67
CA GLU A 279 12.04 -23.84 0.29
C GLU A 279 11.66 -23.48 1.73
N ARG A 280 11.51 -24.48 2.60
CA ARG A 280 11.40 -24.25 4.03
C ARG A 280 12.79 -24.13 4.65
N VAL A 281 13.17 -22.90 4.98
CA VAL A 281 14.44 -22.61 5.67
C VAL A 281 14.22 -22.68 7.18
N ASP A 282 15.08 -23.41 7.88
CA ASP A 282 15.06 -23.49 9.33
C ASP A 282 15.70 -22.24 9.95
N ALA A 283 14.84 -21.39 10.52
CA ALA A 283 15.20 -20.15 11.20
C ALA A 283 14.81 -20.18 12.69
N GLN A 284 14.64 -21.38 13.25
CA GLN A 284 14.37 -21.51 14.68
C GLN A 284 15.62 -21.13 15.48
N SER A 285 15.45 -20.22 16.43
CA SER A 285 16.50 -19.82 17.35
C SER A 285 16.73 -20.88 18.42
N LYS A 286 17.83 -20.77 19.17
CA LYS A 286 18.22 -21.73 20.23
C LYS A 286 17.19 -21.91 21.35
N ASP A 287 16.36 -20.89 21.58
CA ASP A 287 15.25 -20.90 22.54
C ASP A 287 13.98 -21.56 22.01
N GLY A 288 14.01 -22.09 20.78
CA GLY A 288 12.86 -22.70 20.12
C GLY A 288 11.89 -21.70 19.48
N LEU A 289 12.20 -20.39 19.52
CA LEU A 289 11.35 -19.34 18.98
C LEU A 289 11.80 -18.88 17.59
N TYR A 290 10.90 -18.20 16.88
CA TYR A 290 11.14 -17.61 15.57
C TYR A 290 11.15 -16.09 15.67
N ARG A 291 12.10 -15.46 14.99
CA ARG A 291 12.32 -14.01 14.98
C ARG A 291 12.16 -13.48 13.57
N LYS A 292 11.20 -12.57 13.39
CA LYS A 292 10.98 -11.83 12.15
C LYS A 292 11.25 -10.35 12.40
N TYR A 293 12.35 -9.87 11.86
CA TYR A 293 12.74 -8.48 11.85
C TYR A 293 12.11 -7.78 10.65
N ARG A 294 11.68 -6.53 10.84
CA ARG A 294 11.33 -5.63 9.75
C ARG A 294 12.29 -4.45 9.73
N TYR A 295 12.93 -4.27 8.58
CA TYR A 295 13.83 -3.16 8.32
C TYR A 295 13.33 -2.33 7.14
N ILE A 296 13.16 -1.03 7.33
CA ILE A 296 12.76 -0.12 6.27
C ILE A 296 14.01 0.48 5.65
N VAL A 297 14.09 0.51 4.32
CA VAL A 297 15.06 1.33 3.59
C VAL A 297 14.30 2.39 2.79
N ALA A 298 14.66 3.66 2.99
CA ALA A 298 14.09 4.83 2.32
C ALA A 298 15.23 5.66 1.71
N GLY A 299 15.48 5.47 0.42
CA GLY A 299 16.67 5.97 -0.24
C GLY A 299 17.94 5.45 0.43
N GLN A 300 18.73 6.37 0.99
CA GLN A 300 19.96 6.02 1.71
C GLN A 300 19.75 5.71 3.19
N ARG A 301 18.55 5.93 3.74
CA ARG A 301 18.29 5.78 5.17
C ARG A 301 17.69 4.43 5.48
N GLY A 302 18.01 3.89 6.66
CA GLY A 302 17.39 2.66 7.13
C GLY A 302 16.91 2.72 8.57
N ILE A 303 15.75 2.11 8.83
CA ILE A 303 15.03 2.18 10.10
C ILE A 303 14.70 0.76 10.59
N SER A 304 15.22 0.40 11.77
CA SER A 304 14.82 -0.78 12.53
C SER A 304 13.37 -0.60 12.99
N HIS A 305 12.42 -1.25 12.31
CA HIS A 305 11.00 -0.90 12.44
C HIS A 305 10.27 -1.69 13.52
N HIS A 306 10.34 -3.03 13.47
CA HIS A 306 9.82 -3.90 14.52
C HIS A 306 10.45 -5.29 14.47
N LEU A 307 10.36 -6.03 15.58
CA LEU A 307 10.77 -7.42 15.71
C LEU A 307 9.61 -8.22 16.28
N MET A 308 9.15 -9.21 15.52
CA MET A 308 8.10 -10.12 15.94
C MET A 308 8.71 -11.45 16.37
N ILE A 309 8.37 -11.89 17.59
CA ILE A 309 8.81 -13.15 18.17
C ILE A 309 7.61 -14.06 18.36
N THR A 310 7.68 -15.29 17.82
CA THR A 310 6.56 -16.25 17.78
C THR A 310 7.03 -17.67 18.09
N PRO A 311 6.15 -18.55 18.61
CA PRO A 311 6.44 -19.98 18.76
C PRO A 311 6.34 -20.73 17.41
N ASN A 312 5.61 -20.16 16.45
CA ASN A 312 5.35 -20.76 15.14
C ASN A 312 6.21 -20.09 14.05
N TRP A 313 6.64 -20.90 13.06
CA TRP A 313 7.46 -20.43 11.95
C TRP A 313 6.70 -19.53 10.96
N ILE A 314 5.38 -19.71 10.82
CA ILE A 314 4.52 -18.81 10.05
C ILE A 314 4.10 -17.65 10.93
N THR A 315 4.69 -16.49 10.70
CA THR A 315 4.47 -15.32 11.54
C THR A 315 3.33 -14.45 10.95
N ARG A 316 2.08 -14.60 11.44
CA ARG A 316 0.91 -13.78 11.01
C ARG A 316 0.49 -12.70 12.04
N GLY A 317 1.24 -12.54 13.13
CA GLY A 317 0.97 -11.53 14.16
C GLY A 317 0.06 -12.00 15.28
N GLU A 318 -0.86 -12.93 15.01
CA GLU A 318 -1.77 -13.53 16.01
C GLU A 318 -1.01 -14.32 17.09
N ASP A 319 0.06 -15.02 16.70
CA ASP A 319 0.86 -15.85 17.60
C ASP A 319 2.03 -15.09 18.25
N ARG A 320 1.97 -13.76 18.25
CA ARG A 320 3.04 -12.94 18.82
C ARG A 320 3.11 -13.12 20.34
N LEU A 321 4.32 -13.30 20.85
CA LEU A 321 4.59 -13.36 22.28
C LEU A 321 4.73 -11.95 22.88
N PHE A 322 3.94 -11.67 23.93
CA PHE A 322 3.95 -10.42 24.68
C PHE A 322 4.46 -10.68 26.10
N THR A 323 5.78 -10.76 26.25
CA THR A 323 6.48 -10.92 27.53
C THR A 323 7.40 -9.71 27.75
N GLU A 324 7.92 -9.53 28.96
CA GLU A 324 8.89 -8.46 29.24
C GLU A 324 10.18 -8.67 28.44
N GLU A 325 10.62 -9.92 28.32
CA GLU A 325 11.81 -10.33 27.57
C GLU A 325 11.67 -10.06 26.07
N THR A 326 10.55 -10.48 25.46
CA THR A 326 10.31 -10.25 24.02
C THR A 326 10.12 -8.77 23.71
N ARG A 327 9.56 -7.99 24.64
CA ARG A 327 9.48 -6.53 24.52
C ARG A 327 10.86 -5.87 24.62
N ALA A 328 11.68 -6.27 25.57
CA ALA A 328 13.03 -5.74 25.74
C ALA A 328 13.90 -6.03 24.50
N GLU A 329 13.77 -7.24 23.93
CA GLU A 329 14.48 -7.63 22.71
C GLU A 329 14.06 -6.77 21.50
N GLU A 330 12.76 -6.58 21.28
CA GLU A 330 12.29 -5.70 20.19
C GLU A 330 12.73 -4.25 20.40
N LEU A 331 12.67 -3.75 21.63
CA LEU A 331 13.10 -2.38 21.93
C LEU A 331 14.59 -2.18 21.63
N ALA A 332 15.43 -3.14 22.02
CA ALA A 332 16.86 -3.13 21.71
C ALA A 332 17.11 -3.10 20.20
N TYR A 333 16.35 -3.88 19.42
CA TYR A 333 16.42 -3.83 17.95
C TYR A 333 16.01 -2.46 17.38
N ILE A 334 14.89 -1.90 17.85
CA ILE A 334 14.38 -0.60 17.36
C ILE A 334 15.37 0.54 17.64
N GLN A 335 16.08 0.49 18.76
CA GLN A 335 16.99 1.55 19.19
C GLN A 335 18.39 1.43 18.57
N ALA A 336 18.75 0.26 18.02
CA ALA A 336 20.07 0.01 17.46
C ALA A 336 20.09 0.18 15.92
N PRO A 337 21.20 0.66 15.35
CA PRO A 337 21.46 0.55 13.92
C PRO A 337 21.47 -0.92 13.48
N ASP A 338 20.84 -1.23 12.34
CA ASP A 338 20.87 -2.58 11.79
C ASP A 338 22.22 -2.86 11.12
N PRO A 339 22.94 -3.94 11.50
CA PRO A 339 24.25 -4.24 10.94
C PRO A 339 24.22 -4.62 9.45
N ASN A 340 23.04 -4.93 8.90
CA ASN A 340 22.86 -5.32 7.50
C ASN A 340 22.50 -4.14 6.59
N HIS A 341 22.53 -2.89 7.08
CA HIS A 341 22.10 -1.71 6.31
C HIS A 341 22.67 -1.65 4.89
N SER A 342 24.00 -1.78 4.74
CA SER A 342 24.66 -1.72 3.43
C SER A 342 24.24 -2.84 2.48
N ARG A 343 23.93 -4.03 3.03
CA ARG A 343 23.42 -5.17 2.24
C ARG A 343 21.98 -4.92 1.78
N PHE A 344 21.15 -4.34 2.64
CA PHE A 344 19.78 -3.95 2.27
C PHE A 344 19.75 -2.78 1.28
N GLN A 345 20.70 -1.85 1.33
CA GLN A 345 20.88 -0.84 0.30
C GLN A 345 21.24 -1.48 -1.06
N ALA A 346 22.20 -2.41 -1.09
CA ALA A 346 22.53 -3.15 -2.30
C ALA A 346 21.32 -3.94 -2.84
N ALA A 347 20.50 -4.52 -1.95
CA ALA A 347 19.27 -5.21 -2.33
C ALA A 347 18.22 -4.25 -2.93
N LEU A 348 18.05 -3.07 -2.33
CA LEU A 348 17.16 -2.02 -2.83
C LEU A 348 17.55 -1.60 -4.25
N GLU A 349 18.85 -1.43 -4.52
CA GLU A 349 19.37 -1.14 -5.86
C GLU A 349 19.04 -2.27 -6.86
N LYS A 350 19.20 -3.54 -6.49
CA LYS A 350 18.83 -4.69 -7.34
C LYS A 350 17.33 -4.78 -7.61
N LEU A 351 16.52 -4.31 -6.67
CA LEU A 351 15.06 -4.23 -6.83
C LEU A 351 14.65 -3.06 -7.74
N GLU A 352 15.53 -2.08 -7.98
CA GLU A 352 15.21 -0.84 -8.70
C GLU A 352 14.03 -0.07 -8.07
N LEU A 353 14.04 0.01 -6.74
CA LEU A 353 13.04 0.68 -5.93
C LEU A 353 13.70 1.73 -5.02
N ASP A 354 12.90 2.62 -4.44
CA ASP A 354 13.38 3.72 -3.60
C ASP A 354 12.98 3.55 -2.12
N PHE A 355 11.88 2.84 -1.86
CA PHE A 355 11.35 2.59 -0.52
C PHE A 355 10.87 1.15 -0.37
N VAL A 356 11.44 0.38 0.56
CA VAL A 356 11.10 -1.04 0.77
C VAL A 356 11.19 -1.39 2.25
N ALA A 357 10.22 -2.16 2.75
CA ALA A 357 10.35 -2.92 3.98
C ALA A 357 10.88 -4.34 3.68
N PHE A 358 12.02 -4.68 4.24
CA PHE A 358 12.55 -6.03 4.24
C PHE A 358 12.09 -6.76 5.49
N ASP A 359 11.41 -7.88 5.27
CA ASP A 359 11.10 -8.86 6.31
C ASP A 359 12.19 -9.93 6.30
N TYR A 360 12.92 -10.06 7.39
CA TYR A 360 14.10 -10.93 7.47
C TYR A 360 14.22 -11.67 8.81
N GLY A 361 15.10 -12.66 8.87
CA GLY A 361 15.47 -13.42 10.06
C GLY A 361 16.92 -13.89 9.98
N TYR A 362 17.31 -14.75 10.90
CA TYR A 362 18.64 -15.37 10.92
C TYR A 362 18.51 -16.89 10.92
N ASP A 363 19.43 -17.57 10.25
CA ASP A 363 19.56 -19.02 10.36
C ASP A 363 20.32 -19.41 11.63
N LYS A 364 20.47 -20.73 11.86
CA LYS A 364 21.20 -21.27 13.02
C LYS A 364 22.69 -20.88 13.10
N ASN A 365 23.29 -20.44 11.99
CA ASN A 365 24.68 -19.98 11.93
C ASN A 365 24.79 -18.46 12.17
N GLY A 366 23.67 -17.75 12.24
CA GLY A 366 23.63 -16.29 12.33
C GLY A 366 23.67 -15.59 10.97
N ASP A 367 23.47 -16.32 9.86
CA ASP A 367 23.40 -15.72 8.54
C ASP A 367 22.01 -15.14 8.28
N VAL A 368 21.97 -13.93 7.73
CA VAL A 368 20.71 -13.23 7.41
C VAL A 368 19.93 -13.95 6.30
N ILE A 369 18.64 -14.15 6.51
CA ILE A 369 17.69 -14.66 5.52
C ILE A 369 16.60 -13.61 5.30
N VAL A 370 16.40 -13.20 4.05
CA VAL A 370 15.33 -12.27 3.67
C VAL A 370 14.14 -13.05 3.11
N TRP A 371 12.97 -12.85 3.72
CA TRP A 371 11.74 -13.56 3.41
C TRP A 371 10.90 -12.84 2.36
N GLU A 372 10.78 -11.52 2.46
CA GLU A 372 9.92 -10.70 1.61
C GLU A 372 10.45 -9.26 1.56
N ALA A 373 10.29 -8.62 0.41
CA ALA A 373 10.47 -7.19 0.23
C ALA A 373 9.09 -6.58 -0.09
N ASN A 374 8.66 -5.60 0.69
CA ASN A 374 7.39 -4.92 0.51
C ASN A 374 7.64 -3.45 0.13
N PRO A 375 7.38 -3.03 -1.12
CA PRO A 375 7.52 -1.65 -1.58
C PRO A 375 6.52 -0.67 -0.95
N PHE A 376 5.43 -1.20 -0.39
CA PHE A 376 4.29 -0.45 0.12
C PHE A 376 3.81 -1.05 1.47
N PRO A 377 4.68 -1.10 2.49
CA PRO A 377 4.37 -1.68 3.79
C PRO A 377 3.25 -0.92 4.49
N PHE A 378 2.36 -1.63 5.18
CA PHE A 378 1.40 -1.01 6.09
C PHE A 378 2.14 -0.37 7.29
N ILE A 379 1.88 0.91 7.52
CA ILE A 379 2.42 1.69 8.64
C ILE A 379 1.22 2.21 9.43
N HIS A 380 1.16 1.90 10.72
CA HIS A 380 0.07 2.34 11.59
C HIS A 380 0.59 2.54 13.01
N PHE A 381 0.03 3.52 13.72
CA PHE A 381 0.23 3.67 15.16
C PHE A 381 -0.48 2.56 15.92
N SER A 382 0.06 2.22 17.09
CA SER A 382 -0.54 1.22 17.97
C SER A 382 -1.92 1.67 18.45
N GLY A 383 -2.80 0.69 18.62
CA GLY A 383 -4.17 0.91 19.10
C GLY A 383 -4.23 1.36 20.57
N PRO A 384 -5.46 1.61 21.06
CA PRO A 384 -5.70 2.13 22.41
C PRO A 384 -5.34 1.15 23.54
N ASP A 385 -5.06 -0.12 23.24
CA ASP A 385 -4.63 -1.14 24.22
C ASP A 385 -3.26 -0.85 24.83
N GLY A 386 -2.46 0.00 24.19
CA GLY A 386 -1.22 0.54 24.75
C GLY A 386 -0.03 -0.42 24.74
N LEU A 387 -0.25 -1.71 24.42
CA LEU A 387 0.77 -2.76 24.54
C LEU A 387 2.01 -2.48 23.69
N LEU A 388 1.84 -1.78 22.57
CA LEU A 388 2.87 -1.57 21.55
C LEU A 388 3.33 -0.12 21.43
N LEU A 389 2.97 0.73 22.41
CA LEU A 389 3.30 2.15 22.40
C LEU A 389 4.81 2.43 22.30
N TYR A 390 5.67 1.51 22.75
CA TYR A 390 7.13 1.66 22.63
C TYR A 390 7.63 1.62 21.18
N ARG A 391 6.85 1.10 20.22
CA ARG A 391 7.21 1.08 18.80
C ARG A 391 6.93 2.40 18.08
N GLN A 392 6.26 3.33 18.73
CA GLN A 392 5.89 4.61 18.11
C GLN A 392 7.11 5.39 17.63
N THR A 393 8.23 5.29 18.35
CA THR A 393 9.54 5.81 17.89
C THR A 393 9.88 5.32 16.50
N ALA A 394 9.81 4.01 16.25
CA ALA A 394 10.10 3.43 14.95
C ALA A 394 9.13 3.90 13.86
N ILE A 395 7.85 4.07 14.21
CA ILE A 395 6.81 4.55 13.29
C ILE A 395 7.06 6.01 12.90
N HIS A 396 7.31 6.89 13.86
CA HIS A 396 7.68 8.29 13.61
C HIS A 396 8.91 8.39 12.71
N ARG A 397 9.97 7.62 13.03
CA ARG A 397 11.20 7.59 12.24
C ARG A 397 10.98 7.05 10.82
N THR A 398 10.07 6.09 10.65
CA THR A 398 9.70 5.56 9.33
C THR A 398 8.98 6.61 8.48
N LEU A 399 8.02 7.33 9.07
CA LEU A 399 7.31 8.42 8.40
C LEU A 399 8.26 9.56 8.04
N ALA A 400 9.16 9.92 8.96
CA ALA A 400 10.22 10.91 8.73
C ALA A 400 11.15 10.49 7.58
N ALA A 401 11.60 9.23 7.54
CA ALA A 401 12.50 8.73 6.49
C ALA A 401 11.83 8.74 5.11
N MET A 402 10.55 8.36 5.06
CA MET A 402 9.73 8.39 3.85
C MET A 402 9.52 9.82 3.34
N LEU A 403 9.20 10.77 4.22
CA LEU A 403 9.03 12.18 3.86
C LEU A 403 10.36 12.84 3.46
N ALA A 404 11.46 12.53 4.14
CA ALA A 404 12.80 13.00 3.77
C ALA A 404 13.17 12.52 2.37
N LEU A 405 12.96 11.25 2.04
CA LEU A 405 13.13 10.71 0.69
C LEU A 405 12.34 11.51 -0.34
N TYR A 406 11.08 11.84 -0.04
CA TYR A 406 10.21 12.57 -0.97
C TYR A 406 10.69 14.00 -1.18
N LEU A 407 10.99 14.72 -0.09
CA LEU A 407 11.45 16.10 -0.17
C LEU A 407 12.79 16.20 -0.90
N GLU A 408 13.75 15.34 -0.58
CA GLU A 408 15.07 15.32 -1.23
C GLU A 408 14.96 15.00 -2.72
N ARG A 409 14.16 13.99 -3.09
CA ARG A 409 13.96 13.64 -4.51
C ARG A 409 13.18 14.72 -5.27
N ALA A 410 12.37 15.52 -4.58
CA ALA A 410 11.70 16.69 -5.14
C ALA A 410 12.57 17.95 -5.18
N GLY A 411 13.82 17.91 -4.68
CA GLY A 411 14.71 19.07 -4.58
C GLY A 411 14.30 20.08 -3.50
N LEU A 412 13.54 19.64 -2.49
CA LEU A 412 13.02 20.47 -1.40
C LEU A 412 13.83 20.28 -0.11
N ALA A 413 13.82 21.31 0.73
CA ALA A 413 14.45 21.23 2.05
C ALA A 413 13.65 20.31 2.99
N VAL A 414 14.36 19.48 3.76
CA VAL A 414 13.78 18.62 4.79
C VAL A 414 13.65 19.43 6.09
N PRO A 415 12.44 19.64 6.68
CA PRO A 415 12.26 20.37 7.93
C PRO A 415 13.02 19.80 9.14
N GLU A 416 13.25 20.64 10.14
CA GLU A 416 14.00 20.26 11.35
C GLU A 416 13.40 19.06 12.10
N PRO A 417 12.08 18.96 12.37
CA PRO A 417 11.51 17.80 13.05
C PRO A 417 11.85 16.46 12.36
N ILE A 418 11.84 16.46 11.02
CA ILE A 418 12.20 15.28 10.23
C ILE A 418 13.72 15.01 10.31
N ARG A 419 14.57 16.04 10.24
CA ARG A 419 16.02 15.87 10.37
C ARG A 419 16.42 15.32 11.74
N VAL A 420 15.81 15.82 12.81
CA VAL A 420 16.09 15.37 14.19
C VAL A 420 15.72 13.91 14.38
N LEU A 421 14.54 13.48 13.91
CA LEU A 421 14.12 12.07 13.96
C LEU A 421 15.03 11.11 13.18
N LEU A 422 15.77 11.64 12.22
CA LEU A 422 16.70 10.89 11.37
C LEU A 422 18.16 11.03 11.81
N SER A 423 18.42 11.72 12.92
CA SER A 423 19.75 11.80 13.52
C SER A 423 20.18 10.46 14.14
N GLU A 424 21.47 10.38 14.48
CA GLU A 424 22.04 9.21 15.15
C GLU A 424 22.02 9.33 16.68
N ASP A 425 21.76 10.52 17.23
CA ASP A 425 21.79 10.78 18.68
C ASP A 425 20.44 10.44 19.34
N PRO A 426 20.37 9.39 20.18
CA PRO A 426 19.13 8.98 20.83
C PRO A 426 18.52 10.07 21.73
N SER A 427 19.35 10.94 22.33
CA SER A 427 18.88 11.98 23.25
C SER A 427 18.14 13.08 22.51
N THR A 428 18.68 13.53 21.38
CA THR A 428 18.02 14.49 20.48
C THR A 428 16.73 13.90 19.91
N ILE A 429 16.74 12.63 19.49
CA ILE A 429 15.53 11.94 19.00
C ILE A 429 14.45 11.90 20.08
N GLN A 430 14.80 11.55 21.33
CA GLN A 430 13.83 11.47 22.42
C GLN A 430 13.21 12.84 22.72
N SER A 431 14.01 13.91 22.72
CA SER A 431 13.52 15.28 22.94
C SER A 431 12.50 15.72 21.88
N GLU A 432 12.65 15.26 20.64
CA GLU A 432 11.68 15.55 19.57
C GLU A 432 10.43 14.69 19.70
N LEU A 433 10.58 13.40 20.00
CA LEU A 433 9.44 12.48 20.20
C LEU A 433 8.46 12.98 21.25
N ASP A 434 8.95 13.60 22.33
CA ASP A 434 8.12 14.14 23.40
C ASP A 434 7.24 15.34 22.95
N GLN A 435 7.59 15.97 21.82
CA GLN A 435 6.86 17.11 21.24
C GLN A 435 5.90 16.69 20.11
N LEU A 436 6.11 15.52 19.51
CA LEU A 436 5.32 15.06 18.37
C LEU A 436 3.89 14.70 18.75
N GLN A 437 2.98 15.03 17.83
CA GLN A 437 1.59 14.65 17.91
C GLN A 437 1.31 13.41 17.06
N ARG A 438 0.33 12.63 17.53
CA ARG A 438 -0.13 11.39 16.90
C ARG A 438 -1.43 11.65 16.13
N PRO A 439 -1.54 11.20 14.87
CA PRO A 439 -2.75 11.27 14.06
C PRO A 439 -3.99 10.61 14.67
#